data_AF-A0A9W4LUL3-F1
#
_entry.id   AF-A0A9W4LUL3-F1
#
_cell.length_a   1.000
_cell.length_b   1.000
_cell.length_c   1.000
_cell.angle_alpha   90.00
_cell.angle_beta   90.00
_cell.angle_gamma   90.00
#
_symmetry.space_group_name_H-M   'P 1'
#
loop_
_entity.id
_entity.type
_entity.pdbx_description
1 polymer ?
#
loop_
_entity_poly.entity_id
_entity_poly.type
_entity_poly.pdbx_seq_one_letter_code
_entity_poly.pdbx_strand_id
1 'polypeptide(L)' 'MITVTHQTTLVDGIEKVVITPSTQDLESGDWVREIRVFTGPEGEDGIPTTVLRLQGASREKIDLTAPVQTF' A
#
# COMPACT_ATOMS: atom_id res chain seq x y z
N MET A 1 1.68 24.13 0.77
CA MET A 1 1.40 23.76 2.17
C MET A 1 1.20 22.25 2.18
N ILE A 2 1.96 21.51 3.00
CA ILE A 2 1.80 20.06 3.13
C ILE A 2 0.96 19.85 4.39
N THR A 3 -0.24 19.29 4.23
CA THR A 3 -1.05 18.84 5.36
C THR A 3 -0.60 17.44 5.71
N VAL A 4 -0.07 17.26 6.92
CA VAL A 4 0.32 15.94 7.43
C VAL A 4 -0.86 15.41 8.24
N THR A 5 -1.39 14.27 7.81
CA THR A 5 -2.47 13.56 8.51
C THR A 5 -1.90 12.26 9.07
N HIS A 6 -2.11 12.02 10.35
CA HIS A 6 -1.71 10.78 11.00
C HIS A 6 -2.90 9.83 11.07
N GLN A 7 -2.77 8.64 10.49
CA GLN A 7 -3.71 7.55 10.65
C GLN A 7 -2.95 6.35 11.22
N THR A 8 -3.50 5.77 12.29
CA THR A 8 -2.94 4.55 12.91
C THR A 8 -4.01 3.47 12.90
N THR A 9 -3.66 2.30 12.36
CA THR A 9 -4.49 1.10 12.42
C THR A 9 -3.69 0.04 13.16
N LEU A 10 -4.27 -0.53 14.22
CA LEU A 10 -3.68 -1.64 14.95
C LEU A 10 -4.11 -2.95 14.29
N VAL A 11 -3.13 -3.76 13.91
CA VAL A 11 -3.32 -5.04 13.25
C VAL A 11 -2.42 -6.05 13.95
N ASP A 12 -2.98 -7.18 14.38
CA ASP A 12 -2.24 -8.26 15.02
C ASP A 12 -1.99 -9.41 14.02
N GLY A 13 -0.95 -10.22 14.29
CA GLY A 13 -0.62 -11.39 13.46
C GLY A 13 -0.23 -11.03 12.01
N ILE A 14 0.50 -9.92 11.82
CA ILE A 14 1.00 -9.54 10.49
C ILE A 14 2.02 -10.57 10.02
N GLU A 15 1.73 -11.21 8.90
CA GLU A 15 2.65 -12.17 8.28
C GLU A 15 3.35 -11.56 7.07
N LYS A 16 2.64 -10.70 6.32
CA LYS A 16 3.16 -10.14 5.07
C LYS A 16 2.65 -8.73 4.84
N VAL A 17 3.54 -7.89 4.32
CA VAL A 17 3.20 -6.56 3.79
C VAL A 17 3.69 -6.48 2.35
N VAL A 18 2.80 -6.11 1.42
CA VAL A 18 3.11 -5.94 0.01
C VAL A 18 2.83 -4.50 -0.40
N ILE A 19 3.83 -3.85 -0.96
CA ILE A 19 3.68 -2.53 -1.57
C ILE A 19 3.67 -2.74 -3.09
N THR A 20 2.57 -2.41 -3.74
CA THR A 20 2.44 -2.61 -5.18
C THR A 20 3.30 -1.61 -5.96
N PRO A 21 3.68 -1.93 -7.21
CA PRO A 21 4.13 -0.92 -8.15
C PRO A 21 3.07 0.17 -8.32
N SER A 22 3.51 1.39 -8.60
CA SER A 22 2.62 2.48 -9.00
C SER A 22 2.11 2.24 -10.42
N THR A 23 0.80 2.36 -10.61
CA THR A 23 0.13 2.25 -11.91
C THR A 23 -0.71 3.49 -12.16
N GLN A 24 -0.99 3.80 -13.42
CA GLN A 24 -1.92 4.88 -13.75
C GLN A 24 -3.36 4.33 -13.77
N ASP A 25 -4.26 4.99 -13.07
CA ASP A 25 -5.69 4.75 -13.12
C ASP A 25 -6.24 5.34 -14.43
N LEU A 26 -6.86 4.50 -15.25
CA LEU A 26 -7.22 4.88 -16.62
C LEU A 26 -8.45 5.80 -16.69
N GLU A 27 -9.27 5.84 -15.63
CA GLU A 27 -10.47 6.68 -15.59
C GLU A 27 -10.14 8.09 -15.10
N SER A 28 -9.32 8.20 -14.05
CA SER A 28 -8.94 9.47 -13.44
C SER A 28 -7.67 10.08 -14.01
N GLY A 29 -6.80 9.27 -14.62
CA GLY A 29 -5.46 9.67 -15.05
C GLY A 29 -4.45 9.81 -13.90
N ASP A 30 -4.88 9.60 -12.65
CA ASP A 30 -4.02 9.68 -11.47
C ASP A 30 -3.13 8.45 -11.33
N TRP A 31 -2.04 8.62 -10.61
CA TRP A 31 -1.18 7.53 -10.20
C TRP A 31 -1.69 6.91 -8.91
N VAL A 32 -1.69 5.58 -8.87
CA VAL A 32 -2.20 4.79 -7.75
C VAL A 32 -1.19 3.72 -7.36
N ARG A 33 -1.08 3.46 -6.06
CA ARG A 33 -0.44 2.25 -5.53
C ARG A 33 -1.12 1.83 -4.24
N GLU A 34 -0.88 0.59 -3.83
CA GLU A 34 -1.47 0.04 -2.62
C GLU A 34 -0.40 -0.49 -1.68
N ILE A 35 -0.66 -0.33 -0.38
CA ILE A 35 0.02 -1.05 0.69
C ILE A 35 -0.98 -2.07 1.23
N ARG A 36 -0.67 -3.35 1.05
CA ARG A 36 -1.51 -4.49 1.42
C ARG A 36 -0.90 -5.21 2.60
N VAL A 37 -1.67 -5.39 3.67
CA VAL A 37 -1.25 -6.12 4.87
C VAL A 37 -2.06 -7.40 4.96
N PHE A 38 -1.39 -8.52 5.20
CA PHE A 38 -1.98 -9.85 5.34
C PHE A 38 -1.74 -10.36 6.75
N THR A 39 -2.79 -10.89 7.36
CA THR A 39 -2.78 -11.50 8.68
C THR A 39 -3.31 -12.92 8.59
N GLY A 40 -2.79 -13.81 9.44
CA GLY A 40 -3.19 -15.21 9.44
C GLY A 40 -2.32 -16.07 8.53
N PRO A 41 -2.36 -17.41 8.74
CA PRO A 41 -1.33 -18.35 8.30
C PRO A 41 -1.04 -18.27 6.80
N GLU A 42 0.25 -18.28 6.45
CA GLU A 42 0.75 -18.28 5.07
C GLU A 42 -0.08 -19.23 4.19
N GLY A 43 -0.93 -18.66 3.33
CA GLY A 43 -1.75 -19.43 2.39
C GLY A 43 -3.25 -19.14 2.41
N GLU A 44 -3.79 -18.35 3.35
CA GLU A 44 -5.20 -17.95 3.30
C GLU A 44 -5.45 -16.88 2.21
N ASP A 45 -5.88 -17.38 1.05
CA ASP A 45 -6.60 -16.74 -0.08
C ASP A 45 -6.05 -15.47 -0.74
N GLY A 46 -4.89 -14.96 -0.34
CA GLY A 46 -4.29 -13.77 -0.97
C GLY A 46 -5.16 -12.52 -0.87
N ILE A 47 -6.14 -12.53 0.05
CA ILE A 47 -6.97 -11.38 0.38
C ILE A 47 -6.27 -10.59 1.49
N PRO A 48 -5.94 -9.32 1.27
CA PRO A 48 -5.34 -8.50 2.31
C PRO A 48 -6.36 -8.16 3.40
N THR A 49 -5.94 -8.29 4.65
CA THR A 49 -6.68 -7.85 5.84
C THR A 49 -6.91 -6.35 5.83
N THR A 50 -5.93 -5.58 5.35
CA THR A 50 -6.10 -4.15 5.12
C THR A 50 -5.35 -3.67 3.90
N VAL A 51 -5.94 -2.70 3.20
CA VAL A 51 -5.37 -2.06 2.01
C VAL A 51 -5.40 -0.56 2.21
N LEU A 52 -4.23 0.07 2.19
CA LEU A 52 -4.09 1.51 2.07
C LEU A 52 -3.84 1.84 0.59
N ARG A 53 -4.80 2.51 -0.04
CA ARG A 53 -4.67 3.02 -1.40
C ARG A 53 -4.14 4.45 -1.36
N LEU A 54 -3.02 4.68 -2.05
CA LEU A 54 -2.45 6.01 -2.27
C LEU A 54 -2.78 6.46 -3.68
N GLN A 55 -3.23 7.70 -3.82
CA GLN A 55 -3.56 8.32 -5.12
C GLN A 55 -2.90 9.69 -5.20
N GLY A 56 -2.34 10.01 -6.36
CA GLY A 56 -1.72 11.30 -6.59
C GLY A 56 -1.61 11.66 -8.06
N ALA A 57 -1.63 12.97 -8.33
CA ALA A 57 -1.55 13.51 -9.69
C ALA A 57 -0.22 13.24 -10.43
N SER A 58 0.82 12.76 -9.74
CA SER A 58 2.07 12.37 -10.37
C SER A 58 2.68 11.16 -9.66
N ARG A 59 3.47 10.36 -10.38
CA ARG A 59 4.08 9.13 -9.87
C ARG A 59 4.96 9.40 -8.64
N GLU A 60 5.72 10.49 -8.68
CA GLU A 60 6.68 10.89 -7.65
C GLU A 60 5.99 11.21 -6.32
N LYS A 61 4.74 11.69 -6.36
CA LYS A 61 3.96 12.03 -5.15
C LYS A 61 3.52 10.81 -4.36
N ILE A 62 3.47 9.64 -5.01
CA ILE A 62 3.12 8.38 -4.36
C ILE A 62 4.30 7.41 -4.36
N ASP A 63 5.50 7.88 -4.74
CA ASP A 63 6.66 7.01 -4.70
C ASP A 63 7.09 6.79 -3.24
N LEU A 64 7.39 5.54 -2.93
CA LEU A 64 7.69 5.07 -1.60
C LEU A 64 8.98 4.28 -1.70
N THR A 65 9.98 4.73 -0.96
CA THR A 65 11.17 3.92 -0.72
C THR A 65 10.82 2.89 0.35
N ALA A 66 10.25 1.77 -0.09
CA ALA A 66 10.15 0.61 0.79
C ALA A 66 11.57 0.06 1.02
N PRO A 67 11.95 -0.34 2.25
CA PRO A 67 13.14 -1.16 2.41
C PRO A 67 12.97 -2.42 1.57
N VAL A 68 13.96 -2.72 0.73
CA VAL A 68 13.97 -3.95 -0.08
C VAL A 68 13.89 -5.13 0.90
N GLN A 69 12.75 -5.81 0.94
CA GLN A 69 12.63 -7.07 1.67
C GLN A 69 13.25 -8.16 0.80
N THR A 70 14.43 -8.64 1.18
CA THR A 70 14.99 -9.89 0.66
C THR A 70 14.24 -11.03 1.32
N PHE A 71 13.48 -11.80 0.53
CA PHE A 71 12.92 -13.08 0.91
C PHE A 71 14.01 -14.14 0.95
#